data_AF-A0A915NXJ5-F1
#
_entry.id   AF-A0A915NXJ5-F1
#
_cell.length_a   1.000
_cell.length_b   1.000
_cell.length_c   1.000
_cell.angle_alpha   90.00
_cell.angle_beta   90.00
_cell.angle_gamma   90.00
#
_symmetry.space_group_name_H-M   'P 1'
#
loop_
_entity.id
_entity.type
_entity.pdbx_description
1 polymer ?
#
loop_
_entity_poly.entity_id
_entity_poly.type
_entity_poly.pdbx_seq_one_letter_code
_entity_poly.pdbx_strand_id
1 'polypeptide(L)'
;MESIGDTSLEIAVAKDTQDKRALEVEQCECPPGYTGTSCEDCAEGYERIPGGRYLGTCVPRRQPPQPVCSAVGSLSTQPQWDGRCQCKQNVIGSTCDRCAPESYSISKDHPGGCLRCWCSGVTAVCESSHWRRSRVELDYSRGDEDRLEAVSSDQRSPFKSSSQAM
;
A
#
# COMPACT_ATOMS: atom_id res chain seq x y z
N MET A 1 61.01 38.55 12.23
CA MET A 1 59.68 37.97 11.98
C MET A 1 59.90 36.94 10.89
N GLU A 2 60.24 35.72 11.29
CA GLU A 2 60.53 34.64 10.34
C GLU A 2 59.22 34.23 9.68
N SER A 3 59.14 34.50 8.37
CA SER A 3 58.08 33.98 7.52
C SER A 3 58.26 32.49 7.42
N ILE A 4 57.19 31.73 7.60
CA ILE A 4 57.18 30.33 7.17
C ILE A 4 57.46 30.33 5.67
N GLY A 5 58.53 29.63 5.26
CA GLY A 5 58.91 29.45 3.86
C GLY A 5 57.95 28.49 3.13
N ASP A 6 58.26 28.21 1.86
CA ASP A 6 57.47 27.34 0.99
C ASP A 6 57.11 26.01 1.68
N THR A 7 55.81 25.65 1.64
CA THR A 7 55.28 24.43 2.23
C THR A 7 54.57 23.63 1.13
N SER A 8 54.97 22.37 0.95
CA SER A 8 54.36 21.45 -0.01
C SER A 8 53.68 20.27 0.70
N LEU A 9 52.61 19.73 0.09
CA LEU A 9 51.87 18.56 0.57
C LEU A 9 51.61 17.62 -0.61
N GLU A 10 51.76 16.33 -0.37
CA GLU A 10 51.42 15.26 -1.32
C GLU A 10 50.11 14.59 -0.92
N ILE A 11 49.28 14.24 -1.91
CA ILE A 11 47.99 13.58 -1.71
C ILE A 11 47.86 12.41 -2.68
N ALA A 12 47.15 11.36 -2.28
CA ALA A 12 46.75 10.30 -3.18
C ALA A 12 45.40 10.64 -3.83
N VAL A 13 45.30 10.41 -5.15
CA VAL A 13 44.08 10.63 -5.92
C VAL A 13 43.79 9.41 -6.79
N ALA A 14 42.51 9.14 -7.07
CA ALA A 14 42.11 8.00 -7.88
C ALA A 14 42.38 8.18 -9.39
N LYS A 15 42.55 9.43 -9.84
CA LYS A 15 42.84 9.74 -11.25
C LYS A 15 44.32 9.50 -11.55
N ASP A 16 44.60 9.09 -12.79
CA ASP A 16 45.97 8.99 -13.28
C ASP A 16 46.54 10.41 -13.48
N THR A 17 47.54 10.78 -12.67
CA THR A 17 48.26 12.07 -12.78
C THR A 17 49.61 11.93 -13.48
N GLN A 18 50.00 10.73 -13.93
CA GLN A 18 51.35 10.40 -14.42
C GLN A 18 52.47 10.51 -13.37
N ASP A 19 52.12 10.83 -12.11
CA ASP A 19 53.06 10.83 -10.99
C ASP A 19 53.36 9.41 -10.48
N LYS A 20 54.33 9.30 -9.56
CA LYS A 20 54.61 8.03 -8.89
C LYS A 20 53.39 7.58 -8.07
N ARG A 21 53.21 6.26 -7.99
CA ARG A 21 52.17 5.67 -7.14
C ARG A 21 52.44 5.99 -5.67
N ALA A 22 51.40 6.35 -4.94
CA ALA A 22 51.42 6.43 -3.47
C ALA A 22 51.35 5.00 -2.90
N LEU A 23 52.50 4.39 -2.63
CA LEU A 23 52.58 3.00 -2.14
C LEU A 23 52.23 2.87 -0.66
N GLU A 24 52.32 3.98 0.06
CA GLU A 24 52.06 4.10 1.49
C GLU A 24 50.58 4.34 1.81
N VAL A 25 49.74 4.52 0.79
CA VAL A 25 48.29 4.67 0.94
C VAL A 25 47.61 3.34 0.68
N GLU A 26 46.92 2.82 1.69
CA GLU A 26 46.15 1.60 1.58
C GLU A 26 44.84 1.81 0.82
N GLN A 27 44.40 0.76 0.12
CA GLN A 27 43.06 0.65 -0.43
C GLN A 27 42.56 -0.76 -0.13
N CYS A 28 41.55 -0.86 0.73
CA CYS A 28 41.03 -2.13 1.20
C CYS A 28 40.05 -2.76 0.18
N GLU A 29 40.07 -4.08 0.08
CA GLU A 29 38.98 -4.85 -0.54
C GLU A 29 37.89 -5.07 0.51
N CYS A 30 36.74 -4.42 0.34
CA CYS A 30 35.71 -4.42 1.37
C CYS A 30 34.86 -5.70 1.39
N PRO A 31 34.54 -6.21 2.59
CA PRO A 31 33.59 -7.30 2.73
C PRO A 31 32.17 -6.85 2.33
N PRO A 32 31.24 -7.80 2.08
CA PRO A 32 29.87 -7.48 1.74
C PRO A 32 29.23 -6.53 2.76
N GLY A 33 28.64 -5.45 2.27
CA GLY A 33 27.96 -4.43 3.09
C GLY A 33 28.81 -3.23 3.49
N TYR A 34 30.09 -3.17 3.12
CA TYR A 34 30.99 -2.05 3.39
C TYR A 34 31.51 -1.42 2.10
N THR A 35 31.87 -0.13 2.16
CA THR A 35 32.44 0.66 1.06
C THR A 35 33.38 1.74 1.61
N GLY A 36 34.10 2.45 0.72
CA GLY A 36 35.17 3.40 1.09
C GLY A 36 36.57 2.83 0.88
N THR A 37 37.60 3.68 0.98
CA THR A 37 39.00 3.25 0.78
C THR A 37 39.52 2.40 1.93
N SER A 38 38.92 2.56 3.11
CA SER A 38 39.24 1.86 4.35
C SER A 38 38.04 1.05 4.88
N CYS A 39 37.01 0.85 4.05
CA CYS A 39 35.75 0.19 4.42
C CYS A 39 35.00 0.87 5.58
N GLU A 40 35.11 2.19 5.63
CA GLU A 40 34.61 3.07 6.68
C GLU A 40 33.10 3.35 6.57
N ASP A 41 32.53 3.13 5.39
CA ASP A 41 31.12 3.40 5.10
C ASP A 41 30.32 2.10 4.90
N CYS A 42 29.01 2.16 5.15
CA CYS A 42 28.12 1.08 4.77
C CYS A 42 27.74 1.21 3.30
N ALA A 43 27.80 0.09 2.57
CA ALA A 43 27.36 0.01 1.19
C ALA A 43 25.87 0.34 1.07
N GLU A 44 25.42 0.66 -0.15
CA GLU A 44 24.02 0.93 -0.44
C GLU A 44 23.13 -0.24 0.02
N GLY A 45 22.02 0.09 0.70
CA GLY A 45 21.11 -0.91 1.29
C GLY A 45 21.54 -1.45 2.66
N TYR A 46 22.67 -1.00 3.22
CA TYR A 46 23.12 -1.35 4.56
C TYR A 46 22.99 -0.15 5.53
N GLU A 47 22.89 -0.44 6.82
CA GLU A 47 22.91 0.54 7.90
C GLU A 47 23.86 0.12 9.02
N ARG A 48 24.50 1.10 9.66
CA ARG A 48 25.43 0.85 10.77
C ARG A 48 24.64 0.69 12.06
N ILE A 49 24.66 -0.50 12.63
CA ILE A 49 24.17 -0.71 13.99
C ILE A 49 25.30 -0.41 14.99
N PRO A 50 25.09 0.48 15.98
CA PRO A 50 26.10 0.81 16.97
C PRO A 50 26.38 -0.39 17.89
N GLY A 51 27.65 -0.56 18.27
CA GLY A 51 28.13 -1.65 19.11
C GLY A 51 28.99 -2.68 18.37
N GLY A 52 29.91 -3.33 19.09
CA GLY A 52 30.92 -4.23 18.50
C GLY A 52 32.27 -3.56 18.26
N ARG A 53 33.13 -4.19 17.46
CA ARG A 53 34.44 -3.62 17.06
C ARG A 53 34.22 -2.51 16.02
N TYR A 54 35.15 -1.55 15.96
CA TYR A 54 35.16 -0.49 14.94
C TYR A 54 33.88 0.36 14.85
N LEU A 55 33.32 0.74 16.01
CA LEU A 55 32.18 1.67 16.12
C LEU A 55 30.84 1.18 15.52
N GLY A 56 30.74 -0.08 15.11
CA GLY A 56 29.47 -0.66 14.65
C GLY A 56 29.64 -1.62 13.47
N THR A 57 28.58 -2.37 13.18
CA THR A 57 28.54 -3.32 12.06
C THR A 57 27.56 -2.85 11.00
N CYS A 58 27.93 -2.90 9.73
CA CYS A 58 26.98 -2.69 8.63
C CYS A 58 26.14 -3.94 8.45
N VAL A 59 24.83 -3.82 8.63
CA VAL A 59 23.85 -4.88 8.41
C VAL A 59 22.89 -4.47 7.30
N PRO A 60 22.31 -5.42 6.54
CA PRO A 60 21.27 -5.08 5.59
C PRO A 60 20.17 -4.30 6.30
N ARG A 61 19.77 -3.16 5.72
CA ARG A 61 18.64 -2.39 6.23
C ARG A 61 17.44 -3.32 6.31
N ARG A 62 16.81 -3.39 7.47
CA ARG A 62 15.51 -4.05 7.55
C ARG A 62 14.51 -3.18 6.80
N GLN A 63 14.24 -3.51 5.54
CA GLN A 63 13.04 -2.99 4.90
C GLN A 63 11.87 -3.45 5.78
N PRO A 64 11.02 -2.52 6.28
CA PRO A 64 9.84 -2.93 6.99
C PRO A 64 9.06 -3.90 6.10
N PRO A 65 8.44 -4.95 6.68
CA PRO A 65 7.63 -5.87 5.89
C PRO A 65 6.61 -5.06 5.09
N GLN A 66 6.61 -5.28 3.78
CA GLN A 66 5.70 -4.63 2.84
C GLN A 66 4.24 -4.89 3.28
N PRO A 67 3.37 -3.88 3.31
CA PRO A 67 1.98 -4.09 3.69
C PRO A 67 1.28 -4.97 2.65
N VAL A 68 0.45 -5.90 3.14
CA VAL A 68 -0.41 -6.72 2.28
C VAL A 68 -1.65 -5.91 1.93
N CYS A 69 -1.83 -5.57 0.65
CA CYS A 69 -2.96 -4.79 0.20
C CYS A 69 -4.22 -5.65 0.03
N SER A 70 -5.37 -5.11 0.43
CA SER A 70 -6.68 -5.79 0.36
C SER A 70 -7.06 -6.15 -1.08
N ALA A 71 -7.25 -7.43 -1.39
CA ALA A 71 -7.63 -7.88 -2.73
C ALA A 71 -8.98 -7.33 -3.23
N VAL A 72 -9.87 -6.92 -2.30
CA VAL A 72 -11.19 -6.37 -2.64
C VAL A 72 -11.18 -4.85 -2.71
N GLY A 73 -10.38 -4.20 -1.86
CA GLY A 73 -10.38 -2.75 -1.69
C GLY A 73 -9.23 -2.00 -2.35
N SER A 74 -8.17 -2.69 -2.78
CA SER A 74 -7.05 -2.11 -3.51
C SER A 74 -7.14 -2.39 -5.02
N LEU A 75 -6.36 -1.63 -5.80
CA LEU A 75 -6.17 -1.86 -7.23
C LEU A 75 -5.21 -3.03 -7.51
N SER A 76 -4.30 -3.31 -6.58
CA SER A 76 -3.34 -4.41 -6.63
C SER A 76 -3.04 -4.91 -5.22
N THR A 77 -2.87 -6.23 -5.07
CA THR A 77 -2.46 -6.87 -3.80
C THR A 77 -1.01 -6.55 -3.41
N GLN A 78 -0.22 -6.00 -4.34
CA GLN A 78 1.14 -5.56 -4.09
C GLN A 78 1.19 -4.04 -3.89
N PRO A 79 1.94 -3.56 -2.88
CA PRO A 79 2.16 -2.13 -2.67
C PRO A 79 3.01 -1.53 -3.79
N GLN A 80 2.93 -0.20 -3.92
CA GLN A 80 3.73 0.59 -4.84
C GLN A 80 5.19 0.67 -4.39
N TRP A 81 6.05 1.27 -5.23
CA TRP A 81 7.48 1.43 -4.95
C TRP A 81 7.79 2.20 -3.65
N ASP A 82 6.86 3.04 -3.20
CA ASP A 82 6.94 3.80 -1.95
C ASP A 82 6.40 3.03 -0.72
N GLY A 83 6.01 1.76 -0.91
CA GLY A 83 5.47 0.91 0.15
C GLY A 83 4.01 1.17 0.48
N ARG A 84 3.24 1.88 -0.35
CA ARG A 84 1.82 2.21 -0.10
C ARG A 84 0.87 1.42 -1.00
N CYS A 85 -0.27 1.02 -0.45
CA CYS A 85 -1.36 0.42 -1.23
C CYS A 85 -2.15 1.50 -1.98
N GLN A 86 -2.53 1.20 -3.23
CA GLN A 86 -3.45 2.04 -4.00
C GLN A 86 -4.89 1.57 -3.79
N CYS A 87 -5.69 2.37 -3.11
CA CYS A 87 -7.08 2.04 -2.82
C CYS A 87 -8.01 2.34 -4.00
N LYS A 88 -9.08 1.56 -4.12
CA LYS A 88 -10.22 1.88 -4.98
C LYS A 88 -10.92 3.13 -4.47
N GLN A 89 -11.70 3.76 -5.34
CA GLN A 89 -12.25 5.11 -5.14
C GLN A 89 -12.99 5.33 -3.81
N ASN A 90 -13.75 4.33 -3.33
CA ASN A 90 -14.56 4.45 -2.11
C ASN A 90 -13.95 3.68 -0.92
N VAL A 91 -12.64 3.45 -0.94
CA VAL A 91 -11.90 2.66 0.06
C VAL A 91 -10.72 3.47 0.61
N ILE A 92 -10.45 3.31 1.90
CA ILE A 92 -9.38 3.98 2.63
C ILE A 92 -8.62 2.99 3.52
N GLY A 93 -7.55 3.47 4.16
CA GLY A 93 -6.68 2.71 5.06
C GLY A 93 -5.32 2.45 4.43
N SER A 94 -4.31 2.13 5.25
CA SER A 94 -2.96 1.81 4.77
C SER A 94 -2.92 0.55 3.91
N THR A 95 -3.87 -0.36 4.13
CA THR A 95 -4.04 -1.64 3.42
C THR A 95 -5.31 -1.70 2.57
N CYS A 96 -6.05 -0.59 2.46
CA CYS A 96 -7.32 -0.48 1.72
C CYS A 96 -8.41 -1.47 2.18
N ASP A 97 -8.60 -1.59 3.49
CA ASP A 97 -9.48 -2.56 4.13
C ASP A 97 -10.80 -1.97 4.65
N ARG A 98 -10.98 -0.64 4.54
CA ARG A 98 -12.13 0.08 5.09
C ARG A 98 -12.81 0.94 4.05
N CYS A 99 -14.13 1.08 4.13
CA CYS A 99 -14.84 2.04 3.29
C CYS A 99 -14.48 3.47 3.68
N ALA A 100 -14.39 4.33 2.67
CA ALA A 100 -14.31 5.78 2.84
C ALA A 100 -15.55 6.29 3.61
N PRO A 101 -15.49 7.49 4.21
CA PRO A 101 -16.69 8.15 4.72
C PRO A 101 -17.77 8.20 3.63
N GLU A 102 -19.04 8.14 4.05
CA GLU A 102 -20.18 8.14 3.13
C GLU A 102 -20.25 6.93 2.17
N SER A 103 -19.55 5.84 2.51
CA SER A 103 -19.58 4.59 1.76
C SER A 103 -19.67 3.37 2.68
N TYR A 104 -20.24 2.28 2.18
CA TYR A 104 -20.49 1.06 2.95
C TYR A 104 -20.35 -0.20 2.08
N SER A 105 -20.30 -1.37 2.73
CA SER A 105 -20.25 -2.69 2.09
C SER A 105 -19.09 -2.87 1.10
N ILE A 106 -17.91 -3.22 1.61
CA ILE A 106 -16.75 -3.56 0.77
C ILE A 106 -16.95 -4.91 0.07
N SER A 107 -16.80 -4.96 -1.25
CA SER A 107 -16.93 -6.19 -2.03
C SER A 107 -16.07 -6.16 -3.30
N LYS A 108 -15.70 -7.35 -3.80
CA LYS A 108 -15.05 -7.51 -5.11
C LYS A 108 -15.97 -7.07 -6.25
N ASP A 109 -17.28 -7.22 -6.07
CA ASP A 109 -18.29 -6.93 -7.10
C ASP A 109 -18.55 -5.42 -7.26
N HIS A 110 -18.05 -4.60 -6.33
CA HIS A 110 -18.17 -3.15 -6.40
C HIS A 110 -16.93 -2.56 -7.09
N PRO A 111 -17.07 -1.89 -8.26
CA PRO A 111 -15.93 -1.30 -8.97
C PRO A 111 -15.14 -0.29 -8.11
N GLY A 112 -15.85 0.50 -7.30
CA GLY A 112 -15.27 1.44 -6.33
C GLY A 112 -14.82 0.80 -5.01
N GLY A 113 -14.92 -0.52 -4.86
CA GLY A 113 -14.65 -1.27 -3.63
C GLY A 113 -15.80 -1.21 -2.63
N CYS A 114 -16.31 -0.02 -2.32
CA CYS A 114 -17.52 0.19 -1.52
C CYS A 114 -18.62 0.90 -2.32
N LEU A 115 -19.87 0.74 -1.87
CA LEU A 115 -21.02 1.47 -2.39
C LEU A 115 -21.13 2.82 -1.69
N ARG A 116 -21.51 3.87 -2.42
CA ARG A 116 -21.78 5.19 -1.83
C ARG A 116 -23.14 5.20 -1.15
N CYS A 117 -23.26 5.91 -0.03
CA CYS A 117 -24.53 6.17 0.62
C CYS A 117 -25.46 7.01 -0.27
N TRP A 118 -26.72 6.60 -0.36
CA TRP A 118 -27.78 7.36 -1.02
C TRP A 118 -29.05 7.35 -0.17
N CYS A 119 -29.03 8.09 0.94
CA CYS A 119 -30.22 8.27 1.79
C CYS A 119 -31.13 9.37 1.23
N SER A 120 -31.50 9.24 -0.04
CA SER A 120 -32.34 10.19 -0.80
C SER A 120 -31.84 11.64 -0.78
N GLY A 121 -30.53 11.85 -0.63
CA GLY A 121 -29.91 13.18 -0.53
C GLY A 121 -30.09 13.89 0.81
N VAL A 122 -30.79 13.29 1.78
CA VAL A 122 -30.99 13.88 3.12
C VAL A 122 -29.72 13.81 3.96
N THR A 123 -29.01 12.68 3.87
CA THR A 123 -27.73 12.46 4.53
C THR A 123 -26.85 11.57 3.66
N ALA A 124 -25.54 11.76 3.76
CA ALA A 124 -24.54 10.89 3.16
C ALA A 124 -23.92 9.92 4.17
N VAL A 125 -24.27 10.04 5.46
CA VAL A 125 -23.79 9.13 6.51
C VAL A 125 -24.72 7.92 6.60
N CYS A 126 -24.20 6.73 6.33
CA CYS A 126 -24.95 5.48 6.41
C CYS A 126 -24.04 4.28 6.75
N GLU A 127 -24.65 3.15 7.10
CA GLU A 127 -23.98 1.87 7.27
C GLU A 127 -24.82 0.71 6.72
N SER A 128 -24.20 -0.46 6.60
CA SER A 128 -24.91 -1.69 6.23
C SER A 128 -25.94 -2.05 7.30
N SER A 129 -27.20 -2.23 6.90
CA SER A 129 -28.22 -2.73 7.83
C SER A 129 -27.95 -4.16 8.30
N HIS A 130 -28.56 -4.55 9.42
CA HIS A 130 -28.51 -5.92 9.94
C HIS A 130 -29.63 -6.84 9.40
N TRP A 131 -30.44 -6.37 8.44
CA TRP A 131 -31.55 -7.14 7.88
C TRP A 131 -31.04 -8.29 7.01
N ARG A 132 -31.71 -9.45 7.11
CA ARG A 132 -31.35 -10.64 6.33
C ARG A 132 -32.18 -10.70 5.04
N ARG A 133 -31.57 -11.21 3.98
CA ARG A 133 -32.26 -11.47 2.72
C ARG A 133 -33.24 -12.63 2.88
N SER A 134 -34.53 -12.40 2.62
CA SER A 134 -35.50 -13.47 2.36
C SER A 134 -35.62 -13.69 0.85
N ARG A 135 -35.70 -14.94 0.40
CA ARG A 135 -35.93 -15.30 -1.00
C ARG A 135 -37.29 -15.97 -1.08
N VAL A 136 -38.19 -15.42 -1.88
CA VAL A 136 -39.47 -16.05 -2.21
C VAL A 136 -39.27 -16.76 -3.55
N GLU A 137 -39.47 -18.07 -3.56
CA GLU A 137 -39.45 -18.88 -4.78
C GLU A 137 -40.90 -19.17 -5.18
N LEU A 138 -41.25 -18.83 -6.42
CA LEU A 138 -42.59 -19.06 -6.96
C LEU A 138 -42.61 -20.43 -7.63
N ASP A 139 -43.43 -21.34 -7.10
CA ASP A 139 -43.63 -22.67 -7.66
C ASP A 139 -44.83 -22.68 -8.61
N TYR A 140 -44.55 -22.72 -9.91
CA TYR A 140 -45.57 -22.72 -10.98
C TYR A 140 -46.16 -24.11 -11.28
N SER A 141 -45.81 -25.14 -10.51
CA SER A 141 -46.23 -26.53 -10.78
C SER A 141 -47.74 -26.79 -10.64
N ARG A 142 -48.53 -25.83 -10.14
CA ARG A 142 -49.98 -25.94 -9.94
C ARG A 142 -50.88 -25.26 -10.99
N GLY A 143 -50.30 -24.70 -12.05
CA GLY A 143 -51.09 -24.08 -13.13
C GLY A 143 -51.54 -22.66 -12.83
N ASP A 144 -51.79 -21.92 -13.92
CA ASP A 144 -52.05 -20.48 -14.02
C ASP A 144 -53.45 -20.06 -13.50
N GLU A 145 -53.79 -20.36 -12.25
CA GLU A 145 -55.02 -19.83 -11.62
C GLU A 145 -54.75 -18.77 -10.55
N ASP A 146 -53.52 -18.70 -10.03
CA ASP A 146 -53.18 -17.73 -9.00
C ASP A 146 -52.65 -16.43 -9.64
N ARG A 147 -53.49 -15.39 -9.66
CA ARG A 147 -53.07 -14.00 -9.91
C ARG A 147 -52.15 -13.53 -8.78
N LEU A 148 -50.87 -13.88 -8.85
CA LEU A 148 -49.87 -13.49 -7.87
C LEU A 148 -49.47 -12.03 -8.08
N GLU A 149 -49.79 -11.17 -7.10
CA GLU A 149 -49.28 -9.81 -7.03
C GLU A 149 -48.05 -9.76 -6.12
N ALA A 150 -46.91 -9.31 -6.64
CA ALA A 150 -45.74 -9.08 -5.82
C ALA A 150 -45.94 -7.80 -5.01
N VAL A 151 -46.32 -7.96 -3.75
CA VAL A 151 -46.48 -6.88 -2.77
C VAL A 151 -45.29 -6.86 -1.81
N SER A 152 -44.74 -5.67 -1.55
CA SER A 152 -43.75 -5.48 -0.49
C SER A 152 -44.44 -5.38 0.88
N SER A 153 -43.81 -5.92 1.92
CA SER A 153 -44.24 -5.73 3.32
C SER A 153 -43.94 -4.34 3.89
N ASP A 154 -43.26 -3.47 3.12
CA ASP A 154 -43.00 -2.08 3.49
C ASP A 154 -44.30 -1.26 3.51
N GLN A 155 -44.74 -0.87 4.71
CA GLN A 155 -45.95 -0.04 4.90
C GLN A 155 -45.78 1.42 4.45
N ARG A 156 -44.56 1.92 4.26
CA ARG A 156 -44.30 3.32 3.86
C ARG A 156 -44.22 3.49 2.35
N SER A 157 -43.77 2.47 1.62
CA SER A 157 -43.65 2.50 0.15
C SER A 157 -43.79 1.09 -0.41
N PRO A 158 -45.02 0.55 -0.46
CA PRO A 158 -45.24 -0.79 -0.97
C PRO A 158 -44.91 -0.83 -2.47
N PHE A 159 -43.96 -1.68 -2.84
CA PHE A 159 -43.72 -2.04 -4.24
C PHE A 159 -44.99 -2.65 -4.83
N LYS A 160 -45.40 -2.14 -5.99
CA LYS A 160 -46.47 -2.71 -6.81
C LYS A 160 -45.87 -3.16 -8.13
N SER A 161 -45.86 -4.46 -8.39
CA SER A 161 -45.42 -4.98 -9.69
C SER A 161 -46.41 -4.58 -10.79
N SER A 162 -45.96 -3.85 -11.81
CA SER A 162 -46.73 -3.56 -13.02
C SER A 162 -46.46 -4.62 -14.10
N SER A 163 -46.63 -5.90 -13.79
CA SER A 163 -46.60 -6.95 -14.81
C SER A 163 -48.03 -7.25 -15.25
N GLN A 164 -48.46 -6.61 -16.34
CA GLN A 164 -49.47 -7.20 -17.22
C GLN A 164 -48.74 -8.26 -18.04
N ALA A 165 -48.93 -9.53 -17.72
CA ALA A 165 -48.55 -10.62 -18.60
C ALA A 165 -49.56 -10.68 -19.77
N MET A 166 -49.05 -10.76 -21.00
CA MET A 166 -49.78 -11.19 -22.19
C MET A 166 -49.94 -12.71 -22.20
#